data_AF-A0A957WBK3-F1
#
_entry.id   AF-A0A957WBK3-F1
#
_cell.length_a   1.000
_cell.length_b   1.000
_cell.length_c   1.000
_cell.angle_alpha   90.00
_cell.angle_beta   90.00
_cell.angle_gamma   90.00
#
_symmetry.space_group_name_H-M   'P 1'
#
loop_
_entity.id
_entity.type
_entity.pdbx_description
1 polymer ?
#
loop_
_entity_poly.entity_id
_entity_poly.type
_entity_poly.pdbx_seq_one_letter_code
_entity_poly.pdbx_strand_id
1 'polypeptide(L)'
;MSQICGWYQSSRQAHYQQKWRESQQQQQADQVLELVRAMRQRHSRMGARKLYHELPPELHQRGLQMGRDRFFALLREYNLLLRPKKRATRTTWAGRWRCENLLVQTDITHPNRICK
;
A
#
# COMPACT_ATOMS: atom_id res chain seq x y z
N MET A 1 -22.81 5.00 -34.54
CA MET A 1 -21.62 4.28 -34.03
C MET A 1 -20.54 4.05 -35.09
N SER A 2 -20.86 3.69 -36.36
CA SER A 2 -19.83 3.53 -37.40
C SER A 2 -19.09 4.84 -37.73
N GLN A 3 -19.80 5.97 -37.81
CA GLN A 3 -19.18 7.28 -38.08
C GLN A 3 -18.18 7.70 -36.98
N ILE A 4 -18.52 7.45 -35.71
CA ILE A 4 -17.63 7.73 -34.56
C ILE A 4 -16.39 6.83 -34.61
N CYS A 5 -16.55 5.53 -34.86
CA CYS A 5 -15.43 4.60 -35.01
C CYS A 5 -14.50 5.00 -36.17
N GLY A 6 -15.07 5.54 -37.26
CA GLY A 6 -14.33 6.08 -38.40
C GLY A 6 -13.49 7.32 -38.05
N TRP A 7 -14.02 8.26 -37.28
CA TRP A 7 -13.27 9.43 -36.80
C TRP A 7 -12.11 9.06 -35.88
N TYR A 8 -12.29 8.03 -35.03
CA TYR A 8 -11.27 7.52 -34.12
C TYR A 8 -10.35 6.44 -34.75
N GLN A 9 -10.47 6.18 -36.05
CA GLN A 9 -9.66 5.17 -36.76
C GLN A 9 -9.66 3.79 -36.07
N SER A 10 -10.76 3.41 -35.44
CA SER A 10 -10.91 2.14 -34.71
C SER A 10 -12.02 1.29 -35.34
N SER A 11 -11.86 -0.03 -35.33
CA SER A 11 -12.91 -0.91 -35.82
C SER A 11 -14.03 -1.03 -34.78
N ARG A 12 -15.28 -1.17 -35.26
CA ARG A 12 -16.44 -1.44 -34.38
C ARG A 12 -16.16 -2.66 -33.48
N GLN A 13 -15.57 -3.72 -34.03
CA GLN A 13 -15.23 -4.93 -33.28
C GLN A 13 -14.23 -4.65 -32.17
N ALA A 14 -13.18 -3.85 -32.44
CA ALA A 14 -12.20 -3.46 -31.43
C ALA A 14 -12.85 -2.68 -30.28
N HIS A 15 -13.78 -1.76 -30.58
CA HIS A 15 -14.53 -1.03 -29.55
C HIS A 15 -15.35 -1.96 -28.64
N TYR A 16 -16.11 -2.91 -29.21
CA TYR A 16 -16.89 -3.85 -28.40
C TYR A 16 -16.01 -4.82 -27.62
N GLN A 17 -14.90 -5.28 -28.20
CA GLN A 17 -13.92 -6.11 -27.48
C GLN A 17 -13.26 -5.34 -26.33
N GLN A 18 -12.98 -4.05 -26.50
CA GLN A 18 -12.50 -3.20 -25.41
C GLN A 18 -13.55 -3.08 -24.30
N LYS A 19 -14.79 -2.71 -24.64
CA LYS A 19 -15.89 -2.63 -23.66
C LYS A 19 -16.09 -3.94 -22.90
N TRP A 20 -16.03 -5.06 -23.60
CA TRP A 20 -16.17 -6.38 -22.98
C TRP A 20 -15.01 -6.66 -22.01
N ARG A 21 -13.76 -6.36 -22.40
CA ARG A 21 -12.59 -6.49 -21.53
C ARG A 21 -12.69 -5.59 -20.30
N GLU A 22 -13.11 -4.33 -20.47
CA GLU A 22 -13.32 -3.39 -19.35
C GLU A 22 -14.37 -3.92 -18.38
N SER A 23 -15.50 -4.42 -18.88
CA SER A 23 -16.54 -5.02 -18.04
C SER A 23 -16.03 -6.24 -17.26
N GLN A 24 -15.26 -7.13 -17.89
CA GLN A 24 -14.68 -8.31 -17.23
C GLN A 24 -13.65 -7.90 -16.16
N GLN A 25 -12.82 -6.90 -16.45
CA GLN A 25 -11.85 -6.38 -15.49
C GLN A 25 -12.54 -5.72 -14.30
N GLN A 26 -13.62 -4.99 -14.52
CA GLN A 26 -14.41 -4.38 -13.46
C GLN A 26 -15.06 -5.44 -12.58
N GLN A 27 -15.70 -6.46 -13.16
CA GLN A 27 -16.28 -7.56 -12.41
C GLN A 27 -15.24 -8.30 -11.56
N GLN A 28 -14.06 -8.57 -12.11
CA GLN A 28 -12.95 -9.14 -11.36
C GLN A 28 -12.51 -8.22 -10.21
N ALA A 29 -12.41 -6.91 -10.46
CA ALA A 29 -12.03 -5.94 -9.45
C ALA A 29 -13.04 -5.89 -8.29
N ASP A 30 -14.34 -5.89 -8.59
CA ASP A 30 -15.41 -5.84 -7.60
C ASP A 30 -15.38 -7.07 -6.67
N GLN A 31 -15.15 -8.26 -7.23
CA GLN A 31 -15.02 -9.49 -6.44
C GLN A 31 -13.82 -9.43 -5.48
N VAL A 32 -12.68 -8.88 -5.92
CA VAL A 32 -11.50 -8.71 -5.07
C VAL A 32 -11.77 -7.68 -3.98
N LEU A 33 -12.44 -6.57 -4.31
CA LEU A 33 -12.78 -5.52 -3.33
C LEU A 33 -13.70 -6.03 -2.24
N GLU A 34 -14.68 -6.87 -2.58
CA GLU A 34 -15.57 -7.51 -1.63
C GLU A 34 -14.77 -8.33 -0.59
N LEU A 35 -13.86 -9.20 -1.06
CA LEU A 35 -13.01 -10.01 -0.18
C LEU A 35 -12.10 -9.15 0.69
N VAL A 36 -11.48 -8.11 0.11
CA VAL A 36 -10.63 -7.19 0.86
C VAL A 36 -11.42 -6.46 1.94
N ARG A 37 -12.68 -6.06 1.67
CA ARG A 37 -13.56 -5.42 2.65
C ARG A 37 -13.91 -6.38 3.78
N ALA A 38 -14.26 -7.62 3.47
CA ALA A 38 -14.53 -8.66 4.47
C ALA A 38 -13.32 -8.90 5.39
N MET A 39 -12.12 -9.02 4.80
CA MET A 39 -10.87 -9.16 5.56
C MET A 39 -10.59 -7.94 6.44
N ARG A 40 -10.91 -6.72 5.98
CA ARG A 40 -10.74 -5.49 6.77
C ARG A 40 -11.76 -5.35 7.89
N GLN A 41 -12.95 -5.92 7.77
CA GLN A 41 -13.91 -5.97 8.89
C GLN A 41 -13.33 -6.80 10.04
N ARG A 42 -12.68 -7.93 9.73
CA ARG A 42 -11.99 -8.77 10.73
C ARG A 42 -10.67 -8.16 11.21
N HIS A 43 -9.90 -7.57 10.31
CA HIS A 43 -8.57 -7.02 10.56
C HIS A 43 -8.39 -5.62 9.96
N SER A 44 -8.90 -4.61 10.65
CA SER A 44 -8.99 -3.21 10.17
C SER A 44 -7.65 -2.58 9.76
N ARG A 45 -6.54 -2.96 10.40
CA ARG A 45 -5.22 -2.36 10.18
C ARG A 45 -4.24 -3.28 9.45
N MET A 46 -4.72 -4.34 8.81
CA MET A 46 -3.85 -5.24 8.05
C MET A 46 -3.26 -4.53 6.81
N GLY A 47 -1.94 -4.55 6.69
CA GLY A 47 -1.22 -3.97 5.55
C GLY A 47 -1.56 -4.67 4.23
N ALA A 48 -1.54 -3.90 3.12
CA ALA A 48 -1.84 -4.41 1.77
C ALA A 48 -0.96 -5.59 1.33
N ARG A 49 0.33 -5.60 1.72
CA ARG A 49 1.22 -6.72 1.43
C ARG A 49 0.81 -8.00 2.17
N LYS A 50 0.39 -7.89 3.42
CA LYS A 50 -0.10 -9.04 4.19
C LYS A 50 -1.43 -9.53 3.63
N LEU A 51 -2.35 -8.62 3.31
CA LEU A 51 -3.59 -8.96 2.61
C LEU A 51 -3.31 -9.77 1.33
N TYR A 52 -2.36 -9.35 0.50
CA TYR A 52 -2.01 -10.08 -0.73
C TYR A 52 -1.52 -11.51 -0.50
N HIS A 53 -0.93 -11.81 0.66
CA HIS A 53 -0.47 -13.18 0.99
C HIS A 53 -1.55 -14.04 1.64
N GLU A 54 -2.56 -13.43 2.27
CA GLU A 54 -3.66 -14.13 2.96
C GLU A 54 -4.87 -14.38 2.03
N LEU A 55 -5.08 -13.51 1.03
CA LEU A 55 -6.13 -13.63 0.00
C LEU A 55 -5.95 -14.73 -1.07
N PRO A 56 -4.75 -15.26 -1.41
CA PRO A 56 -4.59 -16.25 -2.47
C PRO A 56 -5.51 -17.47 -2.36
N PRO A 57 -5.72 -18.14 -1.20
CA PRO A 57 -6.61 -19.30 -1.15
C PRO A 57 -8.04 -18.97 -1.60
N GLU A 58 -8.60 -17.84 -1.16
CA GLU A 58 -9.95 -17.40 -1.55
C GLU A 58 -10.01 -16.97 -3.02
N LEU A 59 -8.95 -16.34 -3.52
CA LEU A 59 -8.85 -15.95 -4.94
C LEU A 59 -8.76 -17.15 -5.87
N HIS A 60 -7.98 -18.17 -5.51
CA HIS A 60 -7.86 -19.41 -6.31
C HIS A 60 -9.17 -20.18 -6.34
N GLN A 61 -9.92 -20.23 -5.23
CA GLN A 61 -11.26 -20.84 -5.20
C GLN A 61 -12.24 -20.17 -6.17
N ARG A 62 -12.13 -18.85 -6.34
CA ARG A 62 -12.94 -18.08 -7.30
C ARG A 62 -12.35 -18.08 -8.73
N GLY A 63 -11.25 -18.79 -8.97
CA GLY A 63 -10.56 -18.83 -10.26
C GLY A 63 -9.93 -17.49 -10.68
N LEU A 64 -9.74 -16.57 -9.73
CA LEU A 64 -9.22 -15.23 -10.00
C LEU A 64 -7.70 -15.20 -9.80
N GLN A 65 -6.97 -14.90 -10.86
CA GLN A 65 -5.54 -14.61 -10.76
C GLN A 65 -5.31 -13.11 -10.88
N MET A 66 -4.72 -12.52 -9.85
CA MET A 66 -4.30 -11.11 -9.85
C MET A 66 -2.85 -10.99 -9.41
N GLY A 67 -2.03 -10.41 -10.27
CA GLY A 67 -0.65 -10.09 -9.95
C GLY A 67 -0.54 -9.06 -8.82
N ARG A 68 0.58 -9.09 -8.10
CA ARG A 68 0.89 -8.18 -7.00
C ARG A 68 0.65 -6.72 -7.38
N ASP A 69 1.25 -6.26 -8.46
CA ASP A 69 1.26 -4.83 -8.80
C ASP A 69 -0.14 -4.34 -9.21
N ARG A 70 -0.92 -5.18 -9.90
CA ARG A 70 -2.33 -4.91 -10.22
C ARG A 70 -3.20 -4.84 -8.97
N PHE A 71 -2.96 -5.71 -7.99
CA PHE A 71 -3.64 -5.66 -6.69
C PHE A 71 -3.34 -4.35 -5.94
N PHE A 72 -2.08 -3.92 -5.88
CA PHE A 72 -1.72 -2.64 -5.27
C PHE A 72 -2.28 -1.43 -6.01
N ALA A 73 -2.32 -1.47 -7.34
CA ALA A 73 -2.92 -0.41 -8.16
C ALA A 73 -4.42 -0.28 -7.86
N LEU A 74 -5.14 -1.41 -7.83
CA LEU A 74 -6.56 -1.45 -7.48
C LEU A 74 -6.79 -0.92 -6.06
N LEU A 75 -6.05 -1.37 -5.06
CA LEU A 75 -6.20 -0.83 -3.70
C LEU A 75 -5.91 0.67 -3.61
N ARG A 76 -5.01 1.18 -4.45
CA ARG A 76 -4.69 2.62 -4.51
C ARG A 76 -5.87 3.41 -5.10
N GLU A 77 -6.43 2.93 -6.20
CA GLU A 77 -7.58 3.53 -6.89
C GLU A 77 -8.80 3.66 -5.96
N TYR A 78 -9.09 2.60 -5.20
CA TYR A 78 -10.19 2.58 -4.23
C TYR A 78 -9.84 3.20 -2.86
N ASN A 79 -8.68 3.88 -2.72
CA ASN A 79 -8.21 4.48 -1.46
C ASN A 79 -8.15 3.51 -0.26
N LEU A 80 -7.95 2.22 -0.54
CA LEU A 80 -7.86 1.15 0.46
C LEU A 80 -6.44 0.95 1.00
N LEU A 81 -5.46 1.74 0.57
CA LEU A 81 -4.12 1.68 1.15
C LEU A 81 -4.11 2.36 2.53
N LEU A 82 -3.63 1.63 3.54
CA LEU A 82 -3.47 2.19 4.89
C LEU A 82 -2.43 3.31 4.86
N ARG A 83 -2.84 4.49 5.31
CA ARG A 83 -1.92 5.61 5.51
C ARG A 83 -1.00 5.31 6.69
N PRO A 84 0.32 5.52 6.56
CA PRO A 84 1.21 5.38 7.69
C PRO A 84 0.82 6.39 8.77
N LYS A 85 0.65 5.93 10.02
CA LYS A 85 0.40 6.83 11.15
C LYS A 85 1.67 7.64 11.39
N LYS A 86 1.58 8.98 11.27
CA LYS A 86 2.67 9.87 11.71
C LYS A 86 2.88 9.63 13.21
N ARG A 87 4.06 9.14 13.58
CA ARG A 87 4.46 9.02 14.99
C ARG A 87 5.21 10.29 15.36
N ALA A 88 4.57 11.18 16.10
CA ALA A 88 5.27 12.22 16.83
C ALA A 88 5.59 11.65 18.21
N THR A 89 6.79 11.10 18.37
CA THR A 89 7.26 10.69 19.70
C THR A 89 7.79 11.94 20.39
N ARG A 90 7.11 12.41 21.44
CA ARG A 90 7.70 13.38 22.36
C ARG A 90 8.65 12.61 23.27
N THR A 91 9.92 12.55 22.91
CA THR A 91 10.96 12.03 23.82
C THR A 91 11.04 12.97 25.03
N THR A 92 11.22 12.42 26.23
CA THR A 92 11.31 13.19 27.48
C THR A 92 12.42 14.24 27.43
N TRP A 93 13.45 13.99 26.62
CA TRP A 93 14.44 14.96 26.20
C TRP A 93 14.36 15.19 24.69
N ALA A 94 13.76 16.31 24.29
CA ALA A 94 13.77 16.79 22.92
C ALA A 94 15.01 17.67 22.72
N GLY A 95 16.12 17.10 22.25
CA GLY A 95 17.35 17.85 22.00
C GLY A 95 18.51 16.95 21.60
N ARG A 96 19.55 17.53 20.98
CA ARG A 96 20.82 16.84 20.75
C ARG A 96 21.58 16.86 22.07
N TRP A 97 21.41 15.83 22.90
CA TRP A 97 22.26 15.61 24.07
C TRP A 97 23.70 15.41 23.57
N ARG A 98 24.44 16.51 23.53
CA ARG A 98 25.87 16.53 23.28
C ARG A 98 26.47 16.91 24.61
N CYS A 99 26.99 15.92 25.33
CA CYS A 99 27.94 16.24 26.37
C CYS A 99 29.10 16.98 25.72
N GLU A 100 29.56 18.03 26.39
CA GLU A 100 30.81 18.70 26.04
C GLU A 100 31.94 17.68 26.11
N ASN A 101 32.85 17.70 25.13
CA ASN A 101 33.97 16.77 25.12
C ASN A 101 35.01 17.21 26.16
N LEU A 102 34.87 16.71 27.39
CA LEU A 102 35.75 17.03 28.50
C LEU A 102 37.07 16.24 28.49
N LEU A 103 37.29 15.34 27.52
CA LEU A 103 38.48 14.47 27.46
C LEU A 103 39.81 15.22 27.46
N VAL A 104 39.83 16.44 26.92
CA VAL A 104 41.07 17.24 26.80
C VAL A 104 41.45 17.92 28.13
N GLN A 105 40.50 18.10 29.05
CA GLN A 105 40.68 18.93 30.25
C GLN A 105 40.62 18.14 31.57
N THR A 106 40.37 16.83 31.54
CA THR A 106 40.14 16.05 32.77
C THR A 106 40.90 14.74 32.81
N ASP A 107 41.57 14.46 33.93
CA ASP A 107 42.12 13.15 34.25
C ASP A 107 41.00 12.16 34.64
N ILE A 108 40.97 11.00 33.97
CA ILE A 108 39.92 9.99 34.14
C ILE A 108 40.23 9.16 35.38
N THR A 109 39.75 9.60 36.55
CA THR A 109 39.96 8.89 37.82
C THR A 109 38.83 7.90 38.16
N HIS A 110 37.61 8.13 37.67
CA HIS A 110 36.44 7.28 37.91
C HIS A 110 35.47 7.26 36.71
N PRO A 111 34.61 6.23 36.58
CA PRO A 111 33.61 6.14 35.51
C PRO A 111 32.60 7.31 35.52
N ASN A 112 32.10 7.70 34.35
CA ASN A 112 31.03 8.70 34.12
C ASN A 112 31.36 10.19 34.40
N ARG A 113 32.60 10.63 34.19
CA ARG A 113 33.00 12.06 34.33
C ARG A 113 32.98 12.89 33.05
N ILE A 114 32.90 12.24 31.88
CA ILE A 114 33.08 12.90 30.57
C ILE A 114 31.77 13.53 30.05
N CYS A 115 30.62 12.99 30.45
CA CYS A 115 29.30 13.47 30.03
C CYS A 115 28.45 13.76 31.27
N LYS A 116 28.05 15.03 31.46
CA LYS A 116 26.95 15.41 32.36
C LYS A 116 25.61 15.38 31.60
#